data_AF-A0ABD3L4P1-F1
#
_entry.id   AF-A0ABD3L4P1-F1
#
_cell.length_a   1.000
_cell.length_b   1.000
_cell.length_c   1.000
_cell.angle_alpha   90.00
_cell.angle_beta   90.00
_cell.angle_gamma   90.00
#
_symmetry.space_group_name_H-M   'P 1'
#
loop_
_entity.id
_entity.type
_entity.pdbx_description
1 polymer ?
#
loop_
_entity_poly.entity_id
_entity_poly.type
_entity_poly.pdbx_seq_one_letter_code
_entity_poly.pdbx_strand_id
1 'polypeptide(L)'
;MATDNFVQPAIPRFDGHYDHWSMLMENFLRSKEYWLVVESGIQEPPAGMALTDPQKAELEARKLKDLKAKNYFFQAIDRSILETILCKETSKDIWDSMKKKYQGSVRVKCAQLQALRKDFEILAMKDGESVTSYCARTMEISNKMRFHGEKMDDVTIVEKILRSLTSKFNYVVCSIEESKDIDALSLDELQSSLLVHEQKMNRSSTVEEQALKASTNTHSNNFRGRGRGRGRGRGD
;
A
#
# COMPACT_ATOMS: atom_id res chain seq x y z
N MET A 1 14.14 9.76 35.77
CA MET A 1 14.38 10.44 34.47
C MET A 1 14.37 9.36 33.40
N ALA A 2 13.28 9.24 32.65
CA ALA A 2 13.21 8.28 31.55
C ALA A 2 14.12 8.79 30.44
N THR A 3 15.21 8.08 30.17
CA THR A 3 16.03 8.29 28.98
C THR A 3 15.20 7.81 27.80
N ASP A 4 14.60 8.76 27.10
CA ASP A 4 14.00 8.53 25.79
C ASP A 4 15.12 8.08 24.85
N ASN A 5 15.28 6.76 24.72
CA ASN A 5 16.15 6.15 23.72
C ASN A 5 15.48 6.34 22.36
N PHE A 6 15.51 7.57 21.84
CA PHE A 6 15.27 7.82 20.43
C PHE A 6 16.38 7.10 19.66
N VAL A 7 16.08 5.88 19.21
CA VAL A 7 16.89 5.17 18.23
C VAL A 7 17.09 6.14 17.07
N GLN A 8 18.35 6.53 16.84
CA GLN A 8 18.65 7.42 15.72
C GLN A 8 18.13 6.75 14.45
N PRO A 9 17.31 7.45 13.63
CA PRO A 9 16.79 6.86 12.41
C PRO A 9 17.96 6.40 11.55
N ALA A 10 17.98 5.11 11.23
CA ALA A 10 19.03 4.52 10.41
C ALA A 10 19.00 5.16 9.02
N ILE A 11 20.17 5.40 8.44
CA ILE A 11 20.29 5.96 7.10
C ILE A 11 19.66 4.95 6.12
N PRO A 12 18.61 5.34 5.36
CA PRO A 12 17.97 4.44 4.41
C PRO A 12 18.96 4.03 3.31
N ARG A 13 19.30 2.74 3.25
CA ARG A 13 20.17 2.19 2.21
C ARG A 13 19.37 1.96 0.94
N PHE A 14 19.97 2.27 -0.21
CA PHE A 14 19.35 2.03 -1.49
C PHE A 14 19.41 0.53 -1.82
N ASP A 15 18.26 -0.08 -2.02
CA ASP A 15 18.08 -1.53 -2.25
C ASP A 15 17.64 -1.88 -3.68
N GLY A 16 17.60 -0.88 -4.57
CA GLY A 16 17.08 -1.00 -5.93
C GLY A 16 15.65 -0.45 -6.10
N HIS A 17 14.88 -0.30 -5.02
CA HIS A 17 13.52 0.25 -5.07
C HIS A 17 13.55 1.76 -4.87
N TYR A 18 13.79 2.50 -5.95
CA TYR A 18 13.95 3.96 -5.88
C TYR A 18 12.75 4.67 -5.25
N ASP A 19 11.52 4.23 -5.54
CA ASP A 19 10.32 4.88 -5.03
C ASP A 19 10.21 4.79 -3.50
N HIS A 20 10.49 3.61 -2.96
CA HIS A 20 10.51 3.40 -1.51
C HIS A 20 11.68 4.11 -0.85
N TRP A 21 12.89 3.96 -1.42
CA TRP A 21 14.10 4.58 -0.88
C TRP A 21 14.01 6.11 -0.88
N SER A 22 13.54 6.72 -1.97
CA SER A 22 13.43 8.18 -2.09
C SER A 22 12.48 8.76 -1.05
N MET A 23 11.34 8.10 -0.80
CA MET A 23 10.41 8.49 0.27
C MET A 23 11.07 8.45 1.65
N LEU A 24 11.77 7.37 1.98
CA LEU A 24 12.46 7.22 3.27
C LEU A 24 13.60 8.24 3.42
N MET A 25 14.39 8.43 2.37
CA MET A 25 15.54 9.33 2.36
C MET A 25 15.11 10.80 2.46
N GLU A 26 14.07 11.19 1.73
CA GLU A 26 13.49 12.53 1.83
C GLU A 26 13.00 12.81 3.25
N ASN A 27 12.23 11.88 3.85
CA ASN A 27 11.75 12.04 5.22
C ASN A 27 12.91 12.13 6.23
N PHE A 28 13.93 11.28 6.07
CA PHE A 28 15.15 11.33 6.89
C PHE A 28 15.84 12.70 6.80
N LEU A 29 16.03 13.25 5.60
CA LEU A 29 16.67 14.55 5.39
C LEU A 29 15.81 15.73 5.88
N ARG A 30 14.48 15.63 5.79
CA ARG A 30 13.54 16.60 6.37
C ARG A 30 13.65 16.62 7.90
N SER A 31 13.73 15.46 8.55
CA SER A 31 13.92 15.34 10.00
C SER A 31 15.24 15.95 10.50
N LYS A 32 16.24 16.06 9.62
CA LYS A 32 17.55 16.67 9.90
C LYS A 32 17.66 18.12 9.41
N GLU A 33 16.60 18.68 8.83
CA GLU A 33 16.56 20.03 8.24
C GLU A 33 17.56 20.25 7.08
N TYR A 34 17.95 19.18 6.38
CA TYR A 34 18.88 19.24 5.25
C TYR A 34 18.15 19.25 3.90
N TRP A 35 16.87 18.87 3.87
CA TRP A 35 16.09 18.74 2.64
C TRP A 35 16.08 20.00 1.77
N LEU A 36 15.94 21.19 2.37
CA LEU A 36 15.90 22.46 1.62
C LEU A 36 17.13 22.66 0.73
N VAL A 37 18.31 22.22 1.19
CA VAL A 37 19.57 22.33 0.44
C VAL A 37 19.63 21.30 -0.69
N VAL A 38 19.06 20.10 -0.48
CA VAL A 38 18.98 19.05 -1.51
C VAL A 38 18.00 19.44 -2.62
N GLU A 39 16.86 20.03 -2.26
CA GLU A 39 15.82 20.42 -3.22
C GLU A 39 16.19 21.69 -4.00
N SER A 40 16.55 22.76 -3.28
CA SER A 40 16.84 24.06 -3.90
C SER A 40 18.27 24.15 -4.45
N GLY A 41 19.21 23.40 -3.86
CA GLY A 41 20.64 23.53 -4.13
C GLY A 41 21.26 24.68 -3.34
N ILE A 42 22.59 24.79 -3.42
CA ILE A 42 23.31 25.97 -2.95
C ILE A 42 23.32 26.98 -4.10
N GLN A 43 22.64 28.11 -3.94
CA GLN A 43 22.77 29.22 -4.89
C GLN A 43 24.12 29.91 -4.67
N GLU A 44 24.97 29.90 -5.69
CA GLU A 44 26.17 30.71 -5.68
C GLU A 44 25.78 32.19 -5.85
N PRO A 45 26.33 33.10 -5.02
CA PRO A 45 26.08 34.53 -5.17
C PRO A 45 26.61 35.02 -6.52
N PRO A 46 25.94 35.98 -7.18
CA PRO A 46 26.38 36.51 -8.46
C PRO A 46 27.79 37.10 -8.36
N ALA A 47 28.62 36.80 -9.35
CA ALA A 47 30.02 37.24 -9.40
C ALA A 47 30.12 38.77 -9.25
N GLY A 48 30.86 39.22 -8.23
CA GLY A 48 31.08 40.64 -7.94
C GLY A 48 30.21 41.25 -6.84
N MET A 49 29.26 40.51 -6.26
CA MET A 49 28.51 40.99 -5.10
C MET A 49 29.29 40.75 -3.80
N ALA A 50 29.69 41.83 -3.12
CA ALA A 50 30.25 41.75 -1.78
C ALA A 50 29.15 41.34 -0.80
N LEU A 51 29.18 40.08 -0.38
CA LEU A 51 28.28 39.58 0.66
C LEU A 51 28.54 40.31 1.97
N THR A 52 27.46 40.72 2.63
CA THR A 52 27.53 41.16 4.03
C THR A 52 27.89 39.97 4.93
N ASP A 53 28.52 40.22 6.06
CA ASP A 53 28.92 39.17 7.02
C ASP A 53 27.76 38.20 7.43
N PRO A 54 26.52 38.66 7.67
CA PRO A 54 25.41 37.73 7.89
C PRO A 54 25.08 36.84 6.67
N GLN A 55 25.21 37.35 5.44
CA GLN A 55 24.97 36.54 4.24
C GLN A 55 26.07 35.50 4.01
N LYS A 56 27.33 35.82 4.34
CA LYS A 56 28.43 34.85 4.32
C LYS A 56 28.19 33.71 5.32
N ALA A 57 27.77 34.05 6.55
CA ALA A 57 27.48 33.06 7.58
C ALA A 57 26.35 32.10 7.16
N GLU A 58 25.27 32.62 6.56
CA GLU A 58 24.17 31.81 6.02
C GLU A 58 24.64 30.90 4.88
N LEU A 59 25.48 31.39 3.96
CA LEU A 59 26.01 30.58 2.87
C LEU A 59 26.89 29.43 3.39
N GLU A 60 27.77 29.70 4.36
CA GLU A 60 28.60 28.66 4.98
C GLU A 60 27.75 27.64 5.76
N ALA A 61 26.69 28.08 6.45
CA ALA A 61 25.74 27.18 7.09
C ALA A 61 25.05 26.25 6.07
N ARG A 62 24.64 26.78 4.91
CA ARG A 62 24.07 25.99 3.81
C ARG A 62 25.06 25.01 3.20
N LYS A 63 26.31 25.43 2.95
CA LYS A 63 27.39 24.53 2.50
C LYS A 63 27.64 23.40 3.50
N LEU A 64 27.64 23.71 4.80
CA LEU A 64 27.80 22.70 5.84
C LEU A 64 26.63 21.70 5.84
N LYS A 65 25.39 22.17 5.66
CA LYS A 65 24.21 21.30 5.51
C LYS A 65 24.31 20.41 4.25
N ASP A 66 24.77 20.97 3.12
CA ASP A 66 25.02 20.20 1.89
C ASP A 66 26.03 19.09 2.11
N LEU A 67 27.19 19.40 2.72
CA LEU A 67 28.22 18.41 3.00
C LEU A 67 27.70 17.27 3.90
N LYS A 68 26.86 17.59 4.89
CA LYS A 68 26.21 16.58 5.74
C LYS A 68 25.22 15.72 4.95
N ALA A 69 24.39 16.32 4.11
CA ALA A 69 23.48 15.59 3.22
C ALA A 69 24.23 14.68 2.23
N LYS A 70 25.31 15.18 1.63
CA LYS A 70 26.21 14.39 0.76
C LYS A 70 26.77 13.18 1.48
N ASN A 71 27.23 13.36 2.72
CA ASN A 71 27.75 12.26 3.52
C ASN A 71 26.68 11.17 3.71
N TYR A 72 25.43 11.55 4.00
CA TYR A 72 24.33 10.60 4.07
C TYR A 72 24.06 9.90 2.74
N PHE A 73 24.12 10.59 1.61
CA PHE A 73 23.98 9.94 0.31
C PHE A 73 25.11 8.94 0.02
N PHE A 74 26.36 9.26 0.37
CA PHE A 74 27.49 8.33 0.22
C PHE A 74 27.39 7.13 1.14
N GLN A 75 26.74 7.27 2.30
CA GLN A 75 26.41 6.12 3.13
C GLN A 75 25.21 5.37 2.57
N ALA A 76 24.20 6.03 2.02
CA ALA A 76 23.00 5.38 1.53
C ALA A 76 23.21 4.56 0.25
N ILE A 77 24.15 4.98 -0.59
CA ILE A 77 24.34 4.49 -1.97
C ILE A 77 25.62 3.67 -2.07
N ASP A 78 25.52 2.47 -2.64
CA ASP A 78 26.68 1.62 -2.88
C ASP A 78 27.64 2.20 -3.89
N ARG A 79 28.93 1.85 -3.75
CA ARG A 79 30.02 2.32 -4.61
C ARG A 79 29.74 2.10 -6.10
N SER A 80 29.19 0.94 -6.48
CA SER A 80 28.87 0.61 -7.87
C SER A 80 27.88 1.60 -8.49
N ILE A 81 26.88 2.04 -7.72
CA ILE A 81 25.89 3.01 -8.14
C ILE A 81 26.51 4.40 -8.17
N LEU A 82 27.31 4.73 -7.16
CA LEU A 82 28.02 6.00 -7.13
C LEU A 82 28.91 6.17 -8.37
N GLU A 83 29.64 5.14 -8.80
CA GLU A 83 30.48 5.17 -10.01
C GLU A 83 29.70 5.47 -11.30
N THR A 84 28.39 5.16 -11.35
CA THR A 84 27.55 5.45 -12.52
C THR A 84 27.01 6.88 -12.59
N ILE A 85 27.10 7.65 -11.50
CA ILE A 85 26.57 9.02 -11.44
C ILE A 85 27.65 10.00 -11.89
N LEU A 86 27.32 10.86 -12.86
CA LEU A 86 28.27 11.80 -13.47
C LEU A 86 28.57 13.02 -12.58
N CYS A 87 27.56 13.61 -11.93
CA CYS A 87 27.71 14.82 -11.11
C CYS A 87 27.49 14.52 -9.62
N LYS A 88 28.44 14.90 -8.76
CA LYS A 88 28.44 14.64 -7.30
C LYS A 88 28.94 15.85 -6.49
N GLU A 89 28.89 17.03 -7.08
CA GLU A 89 29.46 18.25 -6.50
C GLU A 89 28.62 18.73 -5.32
N THR A 90 27.29 18.64 -5.42
CA THR A 90 26.35 18.96 -4.35
C THR A 90 25.48 17.75 -3.97
N SER A 91 24.82 17.83 -2.82
CA SER A 91 23.81 16.85 -2.40
C SER A 91 22.64 16.80 -3.38
N LYS A 92 22.30 17.95 -3.97
CA LYS A 92 21.30 18.08 -5.05
C LYS A 92 21.70 17.31 -6.30
N ASP A 93 22.95 17.43 -6.77
CA ASP A 93 23.40 16.72 -7.97
C ASP A 93 23.31 15.20 -7.81
N ILE A 94 23.65 14.71 -6.62
CA ILE A 94 23.53 13.27 -6.31
C ILE A 94 22.07 12.85 -6.33
N TRP A 95 21.18 13.62 -5.67
CA TRP A 95 19.75 13.35 -5.65
C TRP A 95 19.12 13.37 -7.05
N ASP A 96 19.39 14.40 -7.84
CA ASP A 96 18.86 14.56 -9.20
C ASP A 96 19.42 13.50 -10.15
N SER A 97 20.68 13.09 -9.98
CA SER A 97 21.27 12.00 -10.74
C SER A 97 20.63 10.64 -10.41
N MET A 98 20.40 10.36 -9.12
CA MET A 98 19.68 9.17 -8.68
C MET A 98 18.25 9.17 -9.25
N LYS A 99 17.57 10.32 -9.17
CA LYS A 99 16.23 10.53 -9.74
C LYS A 99 16.22 10.27 -11.25
N LYS A 100 17.15 10.85 -11.99
CA LYS A 100 17.25 10.68 -13.44
C LYS A 100 17.53 9.23 -13.84
N LYS A 101 18.39 8.53 -13.08
CA LYS A 101 18.79 7.17 -13.38
C LYS A 101 17.69 6.15 -13.06
N TYR A 102 17.03 6.29 -11.92
CA TYR A 102 16.14 5.24 -11.40
C TYR A 102 14.65 5.59 -11.44
N GLN A 103 14.26 6.86 -11.43
CA GLN A 103 12.85 7.26 -11.50
C GLN A 103 12.26 7.14 -12.92
N GLY A 104 13.10 6.82 -13.92
CA GLY A 104 12.71 6.74 -15.32
C GLY A 104 12.40 8.10 -15.95
N SER A 105 12.28 8.14 -17.28
CA SER A 105 11.84 9.35 -17.98
C SER A 105 10.37 9.65 -17.69
N VAL A 106 9.94 10.91 -17.92
CA VAL A 106 8.53 11.31 -17.84
C VAL A 106 7.63 10.36 -18.66
N ARG A 107 8.10 9.89 -19.83
CA ARG A 107 7.38 8.92 -20.67
C ARG A 107 7.19 7.57 -19.99
N VAL A 108 8.19 7.08 -19.27
CA VAL A 108 8.11 5.81 -18.52
C VAL A 108 7.12 5.95 -17.37
N LYS A 109 7.15 7.06 -16.64
CA LYS A 109 6.16 7.34 -15.58
C LYS A 109 4.74 7.39 -16.12
N CYS A 110 4.53 8.07 -17.24
CA CYS A 110 3.21 8.10 -17.89
C CYS A 110 2.76 6.69 -18.31
N ALA A 111 3.66 5.87 -18.86
CA ALA A 111 3.32 4.50 -19.24
C ALA A 111 3.00 3.62 -18.02
N GLN A 112 3.78 3.73 -16.93
CA GLN A 112 3.50 3.04 -15.66
C GLN A 112 2.16 3.48 -15.07
N LEU A 113 1.87 4.79 -15.06
CA LEU A 113 0.59 5.31 -14.59
C LEU A 113 -0.58 4.78 -15.43
N GLN A 114 -0.43 4.70 -16.76
CA GLN A 114 -1.44 4.12 -17.63
C GLN A 114 -1.64 2.63 -17.38
N ALA A 115 -0.57 1.88 -17.10
CA ALA A 115 -0.69 0.48 -16.70
C ALA A 115 -1.46 0.35 -15.37
N LEU A 116 -1.16 1.18 -14.38
CA LEU A 116 -1.86 1.21 -13.09
C LEU A 116 -3.34 1.59 -13.23
N ARG A 117 -3.68 2.55 -14.10
CA ARG A 117 -5.07 2.91 -14.42
C ARG A 117 -5.82 1.72 -14.99
N LYS A 118 -5.23 1.04 -15.97
CA LYS A 118 -5.80 -0.19 -16.52
C LYS A 118 -5.99 -1.25 -15.44
N ASP A 119 -4.97 -1.48 -14.61
CA ASP A 119 -5.04 -2.46 -13.52
C ASP A 119 -6.13 -2.11 -12.51
N PHE A 120 -6.32 -0.83 -12.19
CA PHE A 120 -7.38 -0.33 -11.34
C PHE A 120 -8.76 -0.47 -11.98
N GLU A 121 -8.91 -0.18 -13.28
CA GLU A 121 -10.16 -0.34 -14.03
C GLU A 121 -10.62 -1.80 -14.06
N ILE A 122 -9.72 -2.74 -14.37
CA ILE A 122 -10.04 -4.18 -14.42
C ILE A 122 -10.05 -4.86 -13.05
N LEU A 123 -9.64 -4.15 -12.00
CA LEU A 123 -9.59 -4.70 -10.65
C LEU A 123 -10.98 -5.16 -10.22
N ALA A 124 -11.07 -6.42 -9.83
CA ALA A 124 -12.26 -7.01 -9.25
C ALA A 124 -11.87 -8.02 -8.17
N MET A 125 -12.82 -8.27 -7.27
CA MET A 125 -12.69 -9.31 -6.26
C MET A 125 -12.78 -10.68 -6.95
N LYS A 126 -11.82 -11.57 -6.65
CA LYS A 126 -11.79 -12.91 -7.22
C LYS A 126 -12.73 -13.85 -6.44
N ASP A 127 -13.16 -14.93 -7.08
CA ASP A 127 -13.95 -15.97 -6.41
C ASP A 127 -13.15 -16.62 -5.27
N GLY A 128 -13.70 -16.55 -4.05
CA GLY A 128 -13.07 -17.13 -2.86
C GLY A 128 -11.95 -16.28 -2.24
N GLU A 129 -11.67 -15.11 -2.80
CA GLU A 129 -10.79 -14.13 -2.16
C GLU A 129 -11.47 -13.53 -0.92
N SER A 130 -10.71 -13.19 0.13
CA SER A 130 -11.25 -12.49 1.29
C SER A 130 -11.40 -10.99 1.05
N VAL A 131 -12.35 -10.37 1.74
CA VAL A 131 -12.54 -8.91 1.71
C VAL A 131 -11.23 -8.18 2.05
N THR A 132 -10.52 -8.62 3.09
CA THR A 132 -9.26 -7.99 3.52
C THR A 132 -8.17 -8.07 2.43
N SER A 133 -8.03 -9.22 1.75
CA SER A 133 -7.08 -9.36 0.64
C SER A 133 -7.43 -8.42 -0.51
N TYR A 134 -8.72 -8.36 -0.86
CA TYR A 134 -9.19 -7.51 -1.94
C TYR A 134 -8.99 -6.01 -1.66
N CYS A 135 -9.36 -5.55 -0.46
CA CYS A 135 -9.13 -4.16 -0.03
C CYS A 135 -7.63 -3.82 -0.03
N ALA A 136 -6.76 -4.72 0.44
CA ALA A 136 -5.31 -4.52 0.44
C ALA A 136 -4.76 -4.34 -0.99
N ARG A 137 -5.17 -5.17 -1.96
CA ARG A 137 -4.77 -5.01 -3.37
C ARG A 137 -5.26 -3.69 -3.97
N THR A 138 -6.50 -3.30 -3.65
CA THR A 138 -7.07 -2.02 -4.10
C THR A 138 -6.27 -0.84 -3.56
N MET A 139 -5.89 -0.89 -2.29
CA MET A 139 -5.06 0.13 -1.65
C MET A 139 -3.65 0.18 -2.21
N GLU A 140 -3.05 -0.97 -2.49
CA GLU A 140 -1.73 -1.03 -3.10
C GLU A 140 -1.69 -0.32 -4.46
N ILE A 141 -2.67 -0.59 -5.33
CA ILE A 141 -2.76 0.06 -6.65
C ILE A 141 -3.05 1.56 -6.49
N SER A 142 -3.98 1.93 -5.62
CA SER A 142 -4.34 3.34 -5.37
C SER A 142 -3.15 4.15 -4.85
N ASN A 143 -2.36 3.58 -3.94
CA ASN A 143 -1.16 4.22 -3.41
C ASN A 143 -0.06 4.37 -4.48
N LYS A 144 0.10 3.38 -5.37
CA LYS A 144 1.01 3.50 -6.51
C LYS A 144 0.57 4.62 -7.45
N MET A 145 -0.74 4.75 -7.74
CA MET A 145 -1.28 5.84 -8.56
C MET A 145 -1.05 7.22 -7.91
N ARG A 146 -1.32 7.36 -6.61
CA ARG A 146 -1.01 8.57 -5.82
C ARG A 146 0.46 8.95 -5.91
N PHE A 147 1.35 7.97 -5.76
CA PHE A 147 2.79 8.18 -5.85
C PHE A 147 3.23 8.70 -7.23
N HIS A 148 2.63 8.19 -8.31
CA HIS A 148 2.89 8.67 -9.67
C HIS A 148 2.22 10.02 -9.99
N GLY A 149 1.58 10.67 -9.01
CA GLY A 149 1.02 12.02 -9.11
C GLY A 149 -0.46 12.09 -9.47
N GLU A 150 -1.16 10.95 -9.51
CA GLU A 150 -2.61 10.93 -9.74
C GLU A 150 -3.38 11.13 -8.44
N LYS A 151 -4.36 12.05 -8.46
CA LYS A 151 -5.23 12.26 -7.32
C LYS A 151 -6.21 11.09 -7.22
N MET A 152 -6.02 10.24 -6.23
CA MET A 152 -6.98 9.20 -5.85
C MET A 152 -7.68 9.66 -4.58
N ASP A 153 -8.95 10.05 -4.66
CA ASP A 153 -9.74 10.39 -3.49
C ASP A 153 -10.30 9.12 -2.85
N ASP A 154 -10.54 9.13 -1.54
CA ASP A 154 -11.04 7.94 -0.82
C ASP A 154 -12.41 7.51 -1.34
N VAL A 155 -13.26 8.47 -1.73
CA VAL A 155 -14.57 8.21 -2.39
C VAL A 155 -14.38 7.38 -3.67
N THR A 156 -13.40 7.71 -4.51
CA THR A 156 -13.12 6.96 -5.75
C THR A 156 -12.75 5.50 -5.45
N ILE A 157 -12.00 5.27 -4.37
CA ILE A 157 -11.59 3.94 -3.93
C ILE A 157 -12.79 3.16 -3.37
N VAL A 158 -13.61 3.81 -2.54
CA VAL A 158 -14.83 3.25 -1.95
C VAL A 158 -15.82 2.82 -3.04
N GLU A 159 -16.13 3.71 -3.98
CA GLU A 159 -17.00 3.39 -5.11
C GLU A 159 -16.42 2.27 -5.97
N LYS A 160 -15.09 2.25 -6.15
CA LYS A 160 -14.43 1.16 -6.90
C LYS A 160 -14.67 -0.17 -6.19
N ILE A 161 -14.46 -0.24 -4.88
CA ILE A 161 -14.68 -1.46 -4.10
C ILE A 161 -16.12 -1.91 -4.26
N LEU A 162 -17.10 -1.04 -4.00
CA LEU A 162 -18.54 -1.38 -4.07
C LEU A 162 -18.94 -1.91 -5.46
N ARG A 163 -18.44 -1.32 -6.55
CA ARG A 163 -18.78 -1.72 -7.93
C ARG A 163 -18.15 -3.03 -8.40
N SER A 164 -17.06 -3.50 -7.76
CA SER A 164 -16.31 -4.68 -8.23
C SER A 164 -16.12 -5.76 -7.18
N LEU A 165 -16.96 -5.77 -6.15
CA LEU A 165 -17.19 -6.94 -5.30
C LEU A 165 -17.90 -8.06 -6.08
N THR A 166 -17.75 -9.30 -5.62
CA THR A 166 -18.46 -10.44 -6.21
C THR A 166 -19.96 -10.38 -5.92
N SER A 167 -20.76 -11.07 -6.74
CA SER A 167 -22.23 -11.10 -6.62
C SER A 167 -22.74 -11.57 -5.25
N LYS A 168 -21.91 -12.31 -4.50
CA LYS A 168 -22.19 -12.73 -3.12
C LYS A 168 -22.40 -11.56 -2.17
N PHE A 169 -21.81 -10.40 -2.46
CA PHE A 169 -21.92 -9.19 -1.66
C PHE A 169 -22.99 -8.21 -2.17
N ASN A 170 -23.73 -8.51 -3.25
CA ASN A 170 -24.71 -7.59 -3.84
C ASN A 170 -25.71 -7.04 -2.80
N TYR A 171 -26.24 -7.89 -1.92
CA TYR A 171 -27.14 -7.46 -0.86
C TYR A 171 -26.48 -6.48 0.12
N VAL A 172 -25.20 -6.70 0.44
CA VAL A 172 -24.43 -5.84 1.34
C VAL A 172 -24.15 -4.49 0.68
N VAL A 173 -23.82 -4.50 -0.62
CA VAL A 173 -23.63 -3.29 -1.41
C VAL A 173 -24.90 -2.44 -1.42
N CYS A 174 -26.06 -3.01 -1.79
CA CYS A 174 -27.32 -2.26 -1.78
C CYS A 174 -27.65 -1.72 -0.38
N SER A 175 -27.46 -2.53 0.67
CA SER A 175 -27.66 -2.10 2.05
C SER A 175 -26.76 -0.91 2.44
N ILE A 176 -25.52 -0.87 1.96
CA ILE A 176 -24.60 0.25 2.25
C ILE A 176 -25.01 1.49 1.47
N GLU A 177 -25.32 1.34 0.18
CA GLU A 177 -25.75 2.44 -0.71
C GLU A 177 -27.06 3.08 -0.25
N GLU A 178 -27.98 2.30 0.35
CA GLU A 178 -29.24 2.82 0.89
C GLU A 178 -29.11 3.46 2.28
N SER A 179 -28.17 2.98 3.11
CA SER A 179 -28.08 3.39 4.52
C SER A 179 -27.02 4.44 4.82
N LYS A 180 -26.06 4.66 3.91
CA LYS A 180 -24.93 5.56 4.14
C LYS A 180 -24.71 6.51 2.96
N ASP A 181 -24.22 7.70 3.27
CA ASP A 181 -23.72 8.63 2.27
C ASP A 181 -22.32 8.19 1.80
N ILE A 182 -22.20 7.86 0.51
CA ILE A 182 -20.97 7.35 -0.10
C ILE A 182 -19.88 8.44 -0.13
N ASP A 183 -20.28 9.71 -0.26
CA ASP A 183 -19.34 10.84 -0.32
C ASP A 183 -18.67 11.12 1.04
N ALA A 184 -19.30 10.68 2.13
CA ALA A 184 -18.79 10.81 3.49
C ALA A 184 -18.22 9.50 4.07
N LEU A 185 -18.39 8.37 3.36
CA LEU A 185 -18.00 7.06 3.85
C LEU A 185 -16.48 6.87 3.81
N SER A 186 -15.88 6.58 4.96
CA SER A 186 -14.45 6.26 5.02
C SER A 186 -14.17 4.82 4.57
N LEU A 187 -12.96 4.59 4.06
CA LEU A 187 -12.51 3.26 3.66
C LEU A 187 -12.52 2.27 4.84
N ASP A 188 -12.12 2.71 6.03
CA ASP A 188 -12.07 1.86 7.22
C ASP A 188 -13.47 1.41 7.67
N GLU A 189 -14.46 2.30 7.59
CA GLU A 189 -15.86 1.97 7.87
C GLU A 189 -16.44 1.01 6.84
N LEU A 190 -16.11 1.20 5.55
CA LEU A 190 -16.50 0.27 4.49
C LEU A 190 -15.91 -1.11 4.74
N GLN A 191 -14.60 -1.19 4.96
CA GLN A 191 -13.88 -2.45 5.18
C GLN A 191 -14.44 -3.18 6.42
N SER A 192 -14.69 -2.44 7.51
CA SER A 192 -15.29 -3.00 8.73
C SER A 192 -16.69 -3.55 8.47
N SER A 193 -17.51 -2.83 7.70
CA SER A 193 -18.87 -3.27 7.35
C SER A 193 -18.83 -4.55 6.51
N LEU A 194 -18.00 -4.58 5.46
CA LEU A 194 -17.86 -5.75 4.58
C LEU A 194 -17.33 -6.99 5.32
N LEU A 195 -16.37 -6.82 6.24
CA LEU A 195 -15.77 -7.91 7.01
C LEU A 195 -16.79 -8.54 7.98
N VAL A 196 -17.63 -7.73 8.63
CA VAL A 196 -18.73 -8.23 9.47
C VAL A 196 -19.71 -9.09 8.67
N HIS A 197 -20.03 -8.67 7.44
CA HIS A 197 -20.91 -9.43 6.56
C HIS A 197 -20.27 -10.72 6.04
N GLU A 198 -18.98 -10.69 5.66
CA GLU A 198 -18.22 -11.88 5.25
C GLU A 198 -18.24 -12.96 6.35
N GLN A 199 -18.01 -12.57 7.62
CA GLN A 199 -18.07 -13.50 8.75
C GLN A 199 -19.46 -14.12 8.94
N LYS A 200 -20.53 -13.34 8.78
CA LYS A 200 -21.92 -13.84 8.90
C LYS A 200 -22.26 -14.80 7.75
N MET A 201 -21.86 -14.49 6.53
CA MET A 201 -22.09 -15.33 5.36
C MET A 201 -21.37 -16.67 5.48
N ASN A 202 -20.10 -16.65 5.92
CA ASN A 202 -19.31 -17.87 6.12
C ASN A 202 -19.86 -18.78 7.23
N ARG A 203 -20.52 -18.21 8.25
CA ARG A 203 -21.26 -18.98 9.26
C ARG A 203 -22.53 -19.62 8.69
N SER A 204 -23.27 -18.90 7.84
CA SER A 204 -24.47 -19.45 7.20
C SER A 204 -24.12 -20.60 6.26
N SER A 205 -23.08 -20.44 5.44
CA SER A 205 -22.65 -21.48 4.49
C SER A 205 -22.17 -22.75 5.19
N THR A 206 -21.49 -22.63 6.34
CA THR A 206 -21.06 -23.81 7.12
C THR A 206 -22.24 -24.55 7.76
N VAL A 207 -23.27 -23.83 8.22
CA VAL A 207 -24.50 -24.45 8.76
C VAL A 207 -25.29 -25.15 7.66
N GLU A 208 -25.43 -24.54 6.49
CA GLU A 208 -26.10 -25.14 5.33
C GLU A 208 -25.37 -26.39 4.82
N GLU A 209 -24.03 -26.36 4.75
CA GLU A 209 -23.23 -27.51 4.32
C GLU A 209 -23.32 -28.68 5.31
N GLN A 210 -23.39 -28.40 6.62
CA GLN A 210 -23.63 -29.41 7.64
C GLN A 210 -25.04 -30.01 7.57
N ALA A 211 -26.06 -29.17 7.33
CA ALA A 211 -27.45 -29.62 7.18
C ALA A 211 -27.63 -30.50 5.92
N LEU A 212 -27.04 -30.10 4.79
CA LEU A 212 -27.05 -30.88 3.55
C LEU A 212 -26.38 -32.25 3.74
N LYS A 213 -25.21 -32.31 4.40
CA LYS A 213 -24.53 -33.58 4.71
C LYS A 213 -25.37 -34.49 5.61
N ALA A 214 -26.11 -33.93 6.57
CA ALA A 214 -27.03 -34.69 7.42
C ALA A 214 -28.23 -35.25 6.63
N SER A 215 -28.79 -34.49 5.69
CA SER A 215 -29.89 -34.94 4.81
C SER A 215 -29.46 -35.99 3.79
N THR A 216 -28.22 -35.94 3.29
CA THR A 216 -27.71 -36.97 2.36
C THR A 216 -27.34 -38.27 3.09
N ASN A 217 -26.79 -38.20 4.30
CA ASN A 217 -26.49 -39.39 5.11
C ASN A 217 -27.74 -40.10 5.64
N THR A 218 -28.85 -39.38 5.83
CA THR A 218 -30.12 -39.98 6.25
C THR A 218 -30.81 -40.73 5.10
N HIS A 219 -30.60 -40.32 3.85
CA HIS A 219 -31.15 -41.03 2.68
C HIS A 219 -30.39 -42.32 2.32
N SER A 220 -29.12 -42.48 2.70
CA SER A 220 -28.36 -43.70 2.39
C SER A 220 -28.64 -44.88 3.35
N ASN A 221 -29.28 -44.63 4.50
CA ASN A 221 -29.49 -45.65 5.53
C ASN A 221 -30.88 -46.33 5.54
N ASN A 222 -31.80 -45.95 4.64
CA ASN A 222 -33.18 -46.47 4.66
C ASN A 222 -33.45 -47.71 3.78
N PHE A 223 -32.42 -48.39 3.26
CA PHE A 223 -32.57 -49.63 2.47
C PHE A 223 -32.22 -50.92 3.24
N ARG A 224 -32.50 -51.03 4.55
CA ARG A 224 -32.50 -52.32 5.24
C ARG A 224 -33.92 -52.78 5.54
N GLY A 225 -34.36 -53.68 4.65
CA GLY A 225 -35.70 -54.24 4.56
C GLY A 225 -36.21 -54.91 5.83
N ARG A 226 -37.52 -54.73 6.00
CA ARG A 226 -38.45 -55.31 6.95
C ARG A 226 -38.84 -56.73 6.49
N GLY A 227 -38.87 -57.73 7.38
CA GLY A 227 -39.72 -58.91 7.13
C GLY A 227 -39.46 -60.20 7.91
N ARG A 228 -40.54 -60.64 8.58
CA ARG A 228 -40.88 -61.99 9.12
C ARG A 228 -40.23 -62.36 10.48
N GLY A 229 -40.95 -62.63 11.57
CA GLY A 229 -42.37 -62.88 11.82
C GLY A 229 -42.63 -64.33 12.27
N ARG A 230 -43.21 -64.47 13.49
CA ARG A 230 -43.82 -65.68 14.14
C ARG A 230 -42.82 -66.79 14.56
N GLY A 231 -42.90 -67.46 15.71
CA GLY A 231 -43.94 -67.61 16.73
C GLY A 231 -44.12 -69.10 17.08
N ARG A 232 -44.06 -69.43 18.39
CA ARG A 232 -44.51 -70.67 19.11
C ARG A 232 -43.73 -71.99 18.97
N GLY A 233 -43.52 -72.64 20.13
CA GLY A 233 -43.43 -74.11 20.28
C GLY A 233 -42.78 -74.58 21.59
N ARG A 234 -43.59 -75.10 22.53
CA ARG A 234 -43.18 -75.92 23.70
C ARG A 234 -42.78 -77.33 23.25
N GLY A 235 -42.00 -78.04 24.07
CA GLY A 235 -42.05 -79.51 24.14
C GLY A 235 -40.75 -80.17 24.61
N ASP A 236 -40.82 -80.75 25.81
CA ASP A 236 -40.00 -81.79 26.50
C ASP A 236 -38.48 -81.66 26.61
#